data_AF-A0A4D4MLA0-F1
#
_entry.id   AF-A0A4D4MLA0-F1
#
_cell.length_a   1.000
_cell.length_b   1.000
_cell.length_c   1.000
_cell.angle_alpha   90.00
_cell.angle_beta   90.00
_cell.angle_gamma   90.00
#
_symmetry.space_group_name_H-M   'P 1'
#
loop_
_entity.id
_entity.type
_entity.pdbx_description
1 polymer ?
#
loop_
_entity_poly.entity_id
_entity_poly.type
_entity_poly.pdbx_seq_one_letter_code
_entity_poly.pdbx_strand_id
1 'polypeptide(L)'
;MHPGDFPGHRVLVEVTGHEQALRALSAGAHGLIARGHEAGGPVGELGTFVLVQQLLADRELDLPVWACGGAGPHTAAAVVAGGGAGVVLDTQLALLTEAEAGLPAGTSVLLTGLDGSETTVENGRRVVRRRGAPDGAPAPEIGQDGFLAARFHERWGTVHAAVRGVRDAVLDALKSAGPALGPDSAGSRALGTELPVVQGPMTRVSDQAAFAAEVSGHGALPFIALALSGAEQTRTVLERTRDALGHAPWGVGVLGFADEEIKAAQLEVVREIRPPTRSSRAAVPRRRPHWRRWASPPSCTCRRRGS
;
A
#
# COMPACT_ATOMS: atom_id res chain seq x y z
N MET A 1 -30.41 -14.47 7.52
CA MET A 1 -29.75 -15.17 8.63
C MET A 1 -29.31 -14.09 9.60
N HIS A 2 -29.85 -14.14 10.82
CA HIS A 2 -29.63 -13.15 11.86
C HIS A 2 -28.58 -13.69 12.84
N PRO A 3 -27.70 -12.86 13.43
CA PRO A 3 -26.78 -13.29 14.48
C PRO A 3 -27.45 -14.09 15.62
N GLY A 4 -28.70 -13.74 15.96
CA GLY A 4 -29.54 -14.46 16.91
C GLY A 4 -29.89 -15.90 16.54
N ASP A 5 -29.70 -16.31 15.28
CA ASP A 5 -29.93 -17.68 14.81
C ASP A 5 -28.82 -18.66 15.27
N PHE A 6 -27.75 -18.16 15.90
CA PHE A 6 -26.57 -18.93 16.31
C PHE A 6 -26.32 -18.90 17.83
N PRO A 7 -27.19 -19.51 18.64
CA PRO A 7 -27.03 -19.51 20.09
C PRO A 7 -25.70 -20.18 20.51
N GLY A 8 -25.00 -19.56 21.46
CA GLY A 8 -23.72 -20.07 21.97
C GLY A 8 -22.49 -19.76 21.10
N HIS A 9 -22.66 -19.08 19.97
CA HIS A 9 -21.56 -18.70 19.09
C HIS A 9 -21.40 -17.19 18.98
N ARG A 10 -20.16 -16.73 18.80
CA ARG A 10 -19.88 -15.34 18.40
C ARG A 10 -20.00 -15.23 16.89
N VAL A 11 -20.83 -14.30 16.45
CA VAL A 11 -21.08 -14.02 15.04
C VAL A 11 -20.38 -12.72 14.65
N LEU A 12 -19.39 -12.83 13.76
CA LEU A 12 -18.76 -11.69 13.12
C LEU A 12 -19.38 -11.49 11.74
N VAL A 13 -19.65 -10.24 11.36
CA VAL A 13 -20.30 -9.92 10.09
C VAL A 13 -19.33 -9.20 9.16
N GLU A 14 -19.18 -9.71 7.94
CA GLU A 14 -18.44 -9.04 6.88
C GLU A 14 -19.22 -7.81 6.39
N VAL A 15 -18.55 -6.67 6.34
CA VAL A 15 -19.13 -5.40 5.91
C VAL A 15 -18.18 -4.69 4.95
N THR A 16 -18.75 -4.11 3.90
CA THR A 16 -18.00 -3.34 2.88
C THR A 16 -18.23 -1.83 2.98
N GLY A 17 -19.00 -1.38 3.97
CA GLY A 17 -19.33 0.02 4.17
C GLY A 17 -20.06 0.28 5.49
N HIS A 18 -20.15 1.56 5.85
CA HIS A 18 -20.71 2.03 7.12
C HIS A 18 -22.17 1.63 7.34
N GLU A 19 -23.04 1.77 6.32
CA GLU A 19 -24.45 1.37 6.47
C GLU A 19 -24.62 -0.13 6.75
N GLN A 20 -23.76 -0.97 6.18
CA GLN A 20 -23.79 -2.42 6.46
C GLN A 20 -23.37 -2.70 7.90
N ALA A 21 -22.40 -1.94 8.44
CA ALA A 21 -21.99 -2.05 9.84
C ALA A 21 -23.12 -1.69 10.80
N LEU A 22 -23.85 -0.61 10.56
CA LEU A 22 -25.01 -0.24 11.39
C LEU A 22 -26.12 -1.30 11.35
N ARG A 23 -26.37 -1.88 10.17
CA ARG A 23 -27.30 -3.01 10.04
C ARG A 23 -26.81 -4.25 10.80
N ALA A 24 -25.51 -4.55 10.73
CA ALA A 24 -24.91 -5.67 11.47
C ALA A 24 -25.03 -5.48 12.99
N LEU A 25 -24.75 -4.26 13.49
CA LEU A 25 -24.95 -3.89 14.89
C LEU A 25 -26.42 -4.08 15.30
N SER A 26 -27.35 -3.55 14.52
CA SER A 26 -28.80 -3.65 14.79
C SER A 26 -29.28 -5.10 14.80
N ALA A 27 -28.62 -5.97 14.04
CA ALA A 27 -28.88 -7.40 14.01
C ALA A 27 -28.20 -8.18 15.15
N GLY A 28 -27.46 -7.51 16.05
CA GLY A 28 -26.80 -8.16 17.18
C GLY A 28 -25.49 -8.86 16.81
N ALA A 29 -24.75 -8.35 15.82
CA ALA A 29 -23.40 -8.82 15.53
C ALA A 29 -22.48 -8.65 16.75
N HIS A 30 -21.58 -9.61 16.95
CA HIS A 30 -20.57 -9.57 18.03
C HIS A 30 -19.27 -8.88 17.61
N GLY A 31 -19.16 -8.53 16.33
CA GLY A 31 -17.99 -7.88 15.76
C GLY A 31 -18.10 -7.78 14.24
N LEU A 32 -17.19 -7.01 13.65
CA LEU A 32 -17.22 -6.67 12.23
C LEU A 32 -15.94 -7.12 11.54
N ILE A 33 -16.06 -7.64 10.33
CA ILE A 33 -14.94 -7.86 9.42
C ILE A 33 -15.04 -6.80 8.32
N ALA A 34 -14.21 -5.77 8.42
CA ALA A 34 -14.14 -4.66 7.49
C ALA A 34 -13.41 -5.09 6.22
N ARG A 35 -14.18 -5.31 5.14
CA ARG A 35 -13.70 -5.81 3.85
C ARG A 35 -13.37 -4.64 2.94
N GLY A 36 -12.08 -4.37 2.75
CA GLY A 36 -11.60 -3.29 1.90
C GLY A 36 -11.79 -3.57 0.41
N HIS A 37 -11.83 -2.51 -0.39
CA HIS A 37 -11.98 -2.57 -1.84
C HIS A 37 -10.91 -3.42 -2.54
N GLU A 38 -9.72 -3.58 -1.94
CA GLU A 38 -8.62 -4.39 -2.44
C GLU A 38 -8.77 -5.90 -2.19
N ALA A 39 -9.67 -6.33 -1.30
CA ALA A 39 -9.90 -7.75 -1.00
C ALA A 39 -10.61 -8.47 -2.15
N GLY A 40 -10.46 -9.80 -2.24
CA GLY A 40 -11.17 -10.63 -3.23
C GLY A 40 -12.58 -11.00 -2.78
N GLY A 41 -13.58 -10.99 -3.67
CA GLY A 41 -14.99 -11.26 -3.35
C GLY A 41 -15.81 -9.98 -3.19
N PRO A 42 -16.89 -9.95 -2.36
CA PRO A 42 -17.70 -8.75 -2.17
C PRO A 42 -16.86 -7.56 -1.68
N VAL A 43 -17.02 -6.40 -2.32
CA VAL A 43 -16.27 -5.17 -2.03
C VAL A 43 -17.19 -3.95 -2.07
N GLY A 44 -16.77 -2.88 -1.39
CA GLY A 44 -17.34 -1.54 -1.47
C GLY A 44 -16.31 -0.57 -2.04
N GLU A 45 -16.57 0.73 -1.97
CA GLU A 45 -15.70 1.75 -2.60
C GLU A 45 -14.44 2.05 -1.78
N LEU A 46 -14.45 1.77 -0.48
CA LEU A 46 -13.38 2.19 0.44
C LEU A 46 -12.29 1.13 0.57
N GLY A 47 -11.03 1.57 0.52
CA GLY A 47 -9.90 0.71 0.86
C GLY A 47 -9.91 0.33 2.34
N THR A 48 -9.25 -0.78 2.70
CA THR A 48 -9.30 -1.37 4.06
C THR A 48 -9.01 -0.35 5.15
N PHE A 49 -7.95 0.46 5.00
CA PHE A 49 -7.57 1.43 6.01
C PHE A 49 -8.59 2.55 6.19
N VAL A 50 -9.21 3.03 5.10
CA VAL A 50 -10.22 4.10 5.18
C VAL A 50 -11.50 3.56 5.82
N LEU A 51 -11.92 2.36 5.41
CA LEU A 51 -13.10 1.71 5.99
C LEU A 51 -12.90 1.45 7.49
N VAL A 52 -11.77 0.87 7.90
CA VAL A 52 -11.48 0.62 9.33
C VAL A 52 -11.50 1.91 10.14
N GLN A 53 -10.87 2.98 9.65
CA GLN A 53 -10.88 4.28 10.34
C GLN A 53 -12.30 4.85 10.46
N GLN A 54 -13.10 4.77 9.40
CA GLN A 54 -14.48 5.23 9.42
C GLN A 54 -15.33 4.47 10.45
N LEU A 55 -15.19 3.14 10.51
CA LEU A 55 -15.93 2.31 11.46
C LEU A 55 -15.50 2.57 12.91
N LEU A 56 -14.19 2.69 13.16
CA LEU A 56 -13.65 2.95 14.51
C LEU A 56 -13.94 4.38 15.01
N ALA A 57 -14.15 5.34 14.12
CA ALA A 57 -14.48 6.71 14.48
C ALA A 57 -15.95 6.89 14.89
N ASP A 58 -16.82 5.95 14.51
CA ASP A 58 -18.24 6.00 14.85
C ASP A 58 -18.49 5.47 16.27
N ARG A 59 -19.06 6.34 17.12
CA ARG A 59 -19.36 6.02 18.52
C ARG A 59 -20.58 5.12 18.69
N GLU A 60 -21.44 4.99 17.68
CA GLU A 60 -22.54 4.03 17.70
C GLU A 60 -22.03 2.60 17.49
N LEU A 61 -20.91 2.43 16.78
CA LEU A 61 -20.29 1.13 16.48
C LEU A 61 -19.31 0.70 17.58
N ASP A 62 -19.83 0.38 18.77
CA ASP A 62 -19.04 -0.20 19.87
C ASP A 62 -18.81 -1.72 19.69
N LEU A 63 -18.27 -2.12 18.53
CA LEU A 63 -17.97 -3.51 18.18
C LEU A 63 -16.50 -3.67 17.81
N PRO A 64 -15.86 -4.81 18.15
CA PRO A 64 -14.50 -5.09 17.68
C PRO A 64 -14.48 -5.23 16.15
N VAL A 65 -13.53 -4.56 15.51
CA VAL A 65 -13.36 -4.52 14.05
C VAL A 65 -12.08 -5.25 13.64
N TRP A 66 -12.19 -6.25 12.78
CA TRP A 66 -11.07 -6.90 12.10
C TRP A 66 -10.95 -6.39 10.66
N ALA A 67 -9.74 -6.05 10.24
CA ALA A 67 -9.48 -5.62 8.87
C ALA A 67 -9.28 -6.83 7.93
N CYS A 68 -9.92 -6.84 6.77
CA CYS A 68 -9.78 -7.86 5.74
C CYS A 68 -9.49 -7.21 4.38
N GLY A 69 -8.29 -7.48 3.85
CA GLY A 69 -7.76 -6.91 2.61
C GLY A 69 -6.31 -6.45 2.78
N GLY A 70 -5.38 -7.05 2.03
CA GLY A 70 -3.98 -6.61 1.97
C GLY A 70 -3.18 -6.74 3.25
N ALA A 71 -3.57 -7.64 4.17
CA ALA A 71 -2.98 -7.73 5.49
C ALA A 71 -1.60 -8.42 5.48
N GLY A 72 -0.54 -7.63 5.68
CA GLY A 72 0.80 -8.10 6.03
C GLY A 72 1.21 -7.73 7.46
N PRO A 73 2.45 -8.04 7.89
CA PRO A 73 2.93 -7.75 9.25
C PRO A 73 2.80 -6.27 9.66
N HIS A 74 3.17 -5.35 8.76
CA HIS A 74 3.08 -3.92 9.04
C HIS A 74 1.64 -3.41 9.03
N THR A 75 0.81 -3.91 8.11
CA THR A 75 -0.63 -3.62 8.06
C THR A 75 -1.31 -4.06 9.36
N ALA A 76 -1.01 -5.28 9.84
CA ALA A 76 -1.57 -5.81 11.08
C ALA A 76 -1.16 -4.96 12.28
N ALA A 77 0.12 -4.60 12.38
CA ALA A 77 0.60 -3.72 13.44
C ALA A 77 -0.12 -2.35 13.41
N ALA A 78 -0.28 -1.75 12.24
CA ALA A 78 -0.96 -0.47 12.08
C ALA A 78 -2.45 -0.54 12.42
N VAL A 79 -3.16 -1.59 11.99
CA VAL A 79 -4.58 -1.79 12.32
C VAL A 79 -4.77 -1.92 13.83
N VAL A 80 -3.97 -2.75 14.50
CA VAL A 80 -4.08 -2.94 15.95
C VAL A 80 -3.68 -1.68 16.72
N ALA A 81 -2.59 -1.01 16.33
CA ALA A 81 -2.19 0.26 16.94
C ALA A 81 -3.25 1.36 16.74
N GLY A 82 -4.00 1.31 15.63
CA GLY A 82 -5.11 2.21 15.32
C GLY A 82 -6.43 1.89 16.02
N GLY A 83 -6.49 0.85 16.87
CA GLY A 83 -7.68 0.47 17.63
C GLY A 83 -8.49 -0.70 17.05
N GLY A 84 -8.06 -1.28 15.94
CA GLY A 84 -8.66 -2.50 15.39
C GLY A 84 -8.39 -3.72 16.29
N ALA A 85 -9.34 -4.67 16.31
CA ALA A 85 -9.22 -5.92 17.06
C ALA A 85 -8.22 -6.90 16.43
N GLY A 86 -7.89 -6.72 15.14
CA GLY A 86 -6.90 -7.52 14.43
C GLY A 86 -7.09 -7.47 12.92
N VAL A 87 -6.53 -8.48 12.24
CA VAL A 87 -6.67 -8.67 10.79
C VAL A 87 -7.14 -10.07 10.47
N VAL A 88 -7.74 -10.23 9.30
CA VAL A 88 -8.03 -11.53 8.68
C VAL A 88 -6.96 -11.83 7.64
N LEU A 89 -6.31 -12.99 7.77
CA LEU A 89 -5.43 -13.54 6.74
C LEU A 89 -6.24 -14.53 5.91
N ASP A 90 -6.34 -14.28 4.61
CA ASP A 90 -7.11 -15.05 3.64
C ASP A 90 -6.18 -15.59 2.52
N THR A 91 -6.10 -14.89 1.39
CA THR A 91 -5.33 -15.28 0.20
C THR A 91 -3.84 -15.38 0.51
N GLN A 92 -3.33 -14.65 1.51
CA GLN A 92 -1.92 -14.72 1.93
C GLN A 92 -1.53 -16.12 2.41
N LEU A 93 -2.49 -16.91 2.90
CA LEU A 93 -2.25 -18.27 3.38
C LEU A 93 -2.29 -19.32 2.26
N ALA A 94 -2.81 -18.98 1.08
CA ALA A 94 -3.18 -19.95 0.05
C ALA A 94 -2.01 -20.82 -0.45
N LEU A 95 -0.80 -20.25 -0.59
CA LEU A 95 0.39 -20.97 -1.04
C LEU A 95 1.22 -21.56 0.12
N LEU A 96 0.73 -21.51 1.35
CA LEU A 96 1.41 -22.14 2.48
C LEU A 96 1.14 -23.65 2.46
N THR A 97 2.11 -24.42 2.95
CA THR A 97 2.15 -25.89 2.81
C THR A 97 0.83 -26.58 3.18
N GLU A 98 0.20 -26.12 4.26
CA GLU A 98 -1.05 -26.70 4.78
C GLU A 98 -2.29 -26.35 3.95
N ALA A 99 -2.27 -25.23 3.23
CA ALA A 99 -3.43 -24.73 2.47
C ALA A 99 -3.35 -25.09 0.98
N GLU A 100 -2.14 -25.14 0.41
CA GLU A 100 -1.93 -25.27 -1.04
C GLU A 100 -2.56 -26.55 -1.61
N ALA A 101 -2.51 -27.65 -0.86
CA ALA A 101 -3.06 -28.94 -1.28
C ALA A 101 -4.59 -28.92 -1.48
N GLY A 102 -5.30 -27.98 -0.85
CA GLY A 102 -6.75 -27.81 -0.96
C GLY A 102 -7.18 -26.87 -2.09
N LEU A 103 -6.24 -26.26 -2.81
CA LEU A 103 -6.57 -25.26 -3.83
C LEU A 103 -7.13 -25.91 -5.11
N PRO A 104 -8.08 -25.23 -5.79
CA PRO A 104 -8.51 -25.63 -7.12
C PRO A 104 -7.34 -25.71 -8.12
N ALA A 105 -7.49 -26.56 -9.12
CA ALA A 105 -6.46 -26.78 -10.14
C ALA A 105 -6.05 -25.47 -10.84
N GLY A 106 -4.75 -25.17 -10.83
CA GLY A 106 -4.18 -24.00 -11.46
C GLY A 106 -4.27 -22.70 -10.64
N THR A 107 -4.86 -22.72 -9.45
CA THR A 107 -4.87 -21.56 -8.54
C THR A 107 -3.47 -21.23 -8.03
N SER A 108 -2.62 -22.23 -7.73
CA SER A 108 -1.24 -21.94 -7.31
C SER A 108 -0.44 -21.19 -8.38
N VAL A 109 -0.56 -21.65 -9.63
CA VAL A 109 0.10 -21.01 -10.79
C VAL A 109 -0.41 -19.59 -11.01
N LEU A 110 -1.72 -19.38 -10.84
CA LEU A 110 -2.33 -18.07 -10.91
C LEU A 110 -1.75 -17.14 -9.83
N LEU A 111 -1.84 -17.52 -8.56
CA LEU A 111 -1.38 -16.70 -7.43
C LEU A 111 0.11 -16.36 -7.49
N THR A 112 0.95 -17.27 -7.97
CA THR A 112 2.39 -17.05 -8.13
C THR A 112 2.70 -15.95 -9.14
N GLY A 113 1.81 -15.75 -10.13
CA GLY A 113 2.01 -14.80 -11.22
C GLY A 113 1.39 -13.41 -11.00
N LEU A 114 0.66 -13.18 -9.90
CA LEU A 114 -0.06 -11.92 -9.68
C LEU A 114 0.86 -10.80 -9.18
N ASP A 115 0.61 -9.59 -9.66
CA ASP A 115 1.14 -8.35 -9.09
C ASP A 115 0.05 -7.43 -8.49
N GLY A 116 -1.22 -7.79 -8.67
CA GLY A 116 -2.39 -7.10 -8.13
C GLY A 116 -3.11 -6.20 -9.15
N SER A 117 -2.47 -5.91 -10.29
CA SER A 117 -3.06 -5.07 -11.36
C SER A 117 -4.08 -5.81 -12.21
N GLU A 118 -4.16 -7.14 -12.10
CA GLU A 118 -4.96 -8.01 -12.97
C GLU A 118 -6.43 -8.15 -12.53
N THR A 119 -6.78 -7.57 -11.38
CA THR A 119 -8.13 -7.69 -10.81
C THR A 119 -9.09 -6.64 -11.34
N THR A 120 -10.36 -7.00 -11.42
CA THR A 120 -11.47 -6.12 -11.80
C THR A 120 -12.62 -6.29 -10.83
N VAL A 121 -13.55 -5.33 -10.79
CA VAL A 121 -14.79 -5.43 -10.03
C VAL A 121 -15.93 -5.75 -10.99
N GLU A 122 -16.62 -6.86 -10.74
CA GLU A 122 -17.76 -7.34 -11.50
C GLU A 122 -18.94 -7.54 -10.55
N ASN A 123 -20.05 -6.83 -10.79
CA ASN A 123 -21.26 -6.92 -9.96
C ASN A 123 -20.98 -6.74 -8.44
N GLY A 124 -20.12 -5.78 -8.10
CA GLY A 124 -19.74 -5.50 -6.70
C GLY A 124 -18.80 -6.53 -6.07
N ARG A 125 -18.19 -7.40 -6.89
CA ARG A 125 -17.21 -8.40 -6.42
C ARG A 125 -15.88 -8.22 -7.13
N ARG A 126 -14.78 -8.19 -6.38
CA ARG A 126 -13.44 -8.21 -6.95
C ARG A 126 -13.04 -9.62 -7.34
N VAL A 127 -12.62 -9.77 -8.59
CA VAL A 127 -12.22 -11.04 -9.19
C VAL A 127 -10.97 -10.88 -10.05
N VAL A 128 -10.32 -12.00 -10.34
CA VAL A 128 -9.22 -12.05 -11.33
C VAL A 128 -9.66 -12.80 -12.58
N ARG A 129 -9.46 -12.18 -13.75
CA ARG A 129 -9.76 -12.79 -15.04
C ARG A 129 -8.48 -13.31 -15.68
N ARG A 130 -8.42 -14.62 -15.93
CA ARG A 130 -7.34 -15.18 -16.75
C ARG A 130 -7.49 -14.68 -18.18
N ARG A 131 -6.39 -14.19 -18.76
CA ARG A 131 -6.34 -13.76 -20.17
C ARG A 131 -6.81 -14.91 -21.07
N GLY A 132 -7.84 -14.66 -21.89
CA GLY A 132 -8.42 -15.65 -22.81
C GLY A 132 -9.50 -16.56 -22.19
N ALA A 133 -9.93 -16.30 -20.95
CA ALA A 133 -11.12 -16.97 -20.41
C ALA A 133 -12.38 -16.52 -21.18
N PRO A 134 -13.30 -17.45 -21.51
CA PRO A 134 -14.55 -17.09 -22.18
C PRO A 134 -15.43 -16.21 -21.28
N ASP A 135 -16.22 -15.34 -21.92
CA ASP A 135 -17.19 -14.50 -21.23
C ASP A 135 -18.17 -15.35 -20.43
N GLY A 136 -18.41 -14.95 -19.18
CA GLY A 136 -19.29 -15.68 -18.25
C GLY A 136 -18.64 -16.88 -17.54
N ALA A 137 -17.38 -17.22 -17.82
CA ALA A 137 -16.67 -18.22 -17.01
C ALA A 137 -16.55 -17.76 -15.55
N PRO A 138 -16.64 -18.67 -14.56
CA PRO A 138 -16.40 -18.34 -13.16
C PRO A 138 -15.01 -17.72 -12.99
N ALA A 139 -14.96 -16.53 -12.40
CA ALA A 139 -13.71 -15.85 -12.09
C ALA A 139 -13.38 -16.05 -10.60
N PRO A 140 -12.15 -16.47 -10.24
CA PRO A 140 -11.75 -16.58 -8.85
C PRO A 140 -11.88 -15.24 -8.11
N GLU A 141 -12.43 -15.28 -6.90
CA GLU A 141 -12.58 -14.13 -6.00
C GLU A 141 -11.25 -13.84 -5.30
N ILE A 142 -10.28 -13.37 -6.07
CA ILE A 142 -8.95 -13.00 -5.60
C ILE A 142 -8.80 -11.49 -5.66
N GLY A 143 -8.27 -10.92 -4.58
CA GLY A 143 -8.07 -9.48 -4.43
C GLY A 143 -6.82 -8.96 -5.11
N GLN A 144 -6.65 -7.64 -5.07
CA GLN A 144 -5.40 -6.98 -5.48
C GLN A 144 -4.23 -7.45 -4.60
N ASP A 145 -4.53 -7.98 -3.42
CA ASP A 145 -3.58 -8.56 -2.48
C ASP A 145 -3.18 -10.01 -2.81
N GLY A 146 -3.66 -10.58 -3.92
CA GLY A 146 -3.32 -11.96 -4.32
C GLY A 146 -1.81 -12.23 -4.43
N PHE A 147 -1.01 -11.22 -4.79
CA PHE A 147 0.45 -11.32 -4.84
C PHE A 147 1.09 -11.65 -3.47
N LEU A 148 0.40 -11.36 -2.36
CA LEU A 148 0.90 -11.63 -1.03
C LEU A 148 1.02 -13.13 -0.74
N ALA A 149 0.26 -13.99 -1.43
CA ALA A 149 0.37 -15.44 -1.25
C ALA A 149 1.81 -15.94 -1.52
N ALA A 150 2.41 -15.47 -2.63
CA ALA A 150 3.79 -15.81 -2.98
C ALA A 150 4.78 -15.23 -1.95
N ARG A 151 4.56 -13.98 -1.50
CA ARG A 151 5.42 -13.34 -0.49
C ARG A 151 5.36 -14.04 0.87
N PHE A 152 4.20 -14.54 1.27
CA PHE A 152 4.02 -15.27 2.51
C PHE A 152 4.68 -16.65 2.42
N HIS A 153 4.53 -17.34 1.29
CA HIS A 153 5.23 -18.60 1.03
C HIS A 153 6.75 -18.42 1.09
N GLU A 154 7.31 -17.45 0.34
CA GLU A 154 8.74 -17.15 0.34
C GLU A 154 9.29 -16.84 1.74
N ARG A 155 8.50 -16.15 2.57
CA ARG A 155 8.94 -15.70 3.89
C ARG A 155 8.80 -16.75 4.99
N TRP A 156 7.73 -17.55 4.97
CA TRP A 156 7.36 -18.41 6.10
C TRP A 156 7.12 -19.88 5.75
N GLY A 157 6.73 -20.19 4.51
CA GLY A 157 6.46 -21.55 4.01
C GLY A 157 5.24 -22.29 4.61
N THR A 158 4.88 -22.00 5.87
CA THR A 158 3.83 -22.67 6.63
C THR A 158 2.87 -21.68 7.28
N VAL A 159 1.61 -22.10 7.47
CA VAL A 159 0.57 -21.30 8.16
C VAL A 159 0.99 -20.97 9.58
N HIS A 160 1.56 -21.94 10.30
CA HIS A 160 2.04 -21.73 11.67
C HIS A 160 3.06 -20.58 11.76
N ALA A 161 4.09 -20.61 10.89
CA ALA A 161 5.13 -19.59 10.88
C ALA A 161 4.60 -18.23 10.45
N ALA A 162 3.69 -18.18 9.48
CA ALA A 162 3.07 -16.93 9.01
C ALA A 162 2.25 -16.25 10.11
N VAL A 163 1.35 -17.00 10.77
CA VAL A 163 0.51 -16.46 11.86
C VAL A 163 1.37 -15.96 13.02
N ARG A 164 2.42 -16.72 13.42
CA ARG A 164 3.35 -16.25 14.44
C ARG A 164 4.11 -15.01 14.00
N GLY A 165 4.62 -14.98 12.78
CA GLY A 165 5.35 -13.83 12.25
C GLY A 165 4.53 -12.55 12.21
N VAL A 166 3.24 -12.64 11.84
CA VAL A 166 2.33 -11.49 11.87
C VAL A 166 2.04 -11.06 13.31
N ARG A 167 1.77 -12.02 14.22
CA ARG A 167 1.54 -11.73 15.65
C ARG A 167 2.75 -11.06 16.29
N ASP A 168 3.94 -11.57 16.06
CA ASP A 168 5.17 -11.03 16.65
C ASP A 168 5.43 -9.61 16.15
N ALA A 169 5.19 -9.33 14.86
CA ALA A 169 5.30 -7.98 14.31
C ALA A 169 4.32 -6.99 14.96
N VAL A 170 3.08 -7.42 15.27
CA VAL A 170 2.12 -6.61 16.01
C VAL A 170 2.65 -6.32 17.42
N LEU A 171 3.05 -7.36 18.15
CA LEU A 171 3.53 -7.23 19.53
C LEU A 171 4.79 -6.36 19.62
N ASP A 172 5.72 -6.51 18.67
CA ASP A 172 6.97 -5.74 18.65
C ASP A 172 6.72 -4.27 18.30
N ALA A 173 5.81 -3.98 17.37
CA ALA A 173 5.43 -2.60 17.08
C ALA A 173 4.85 -1.89 18.32
N LEU A 174 4.00 -2.58 19.09
CA LEU A 174 3.37 -2.03 20.28
C LEU A 174 4.34 -1.85 21.46
N LYS A 175 5.44 -2.59 21.53
CA LYS A 175 6.50 -2.38 22.54
C LYS A 175 7.26 -1.07 22.32
N SER A 176 7.37 -0.61 21.07
CA SER A 176 8.20 0.53 20.66
C SER A 176 7.54 1.91 20.82
N ALA A 177 6.61 2.05 21.77
CA ALA A 177 5.74 3.21 21.94
C ALA A 177 6.48 4.50 22.39
N GLY A 178 7.25 5.10 21.47
CA GLY A 178 7.61 6.51 21.53
C GLY A 178 6.50 7.38 20.92
N PRO A 179 6.55 8.71 21.09
CA PRO A 179 5.57 9.61 20.49
C PRO A 179 5.57 9.43 18.96
N ALA A 180 4.39 9.13 18.39
CA ALA A 180 4.22 9.00 16.95
C ALA A 180 4.27 10.36 16.23
N LEU A 181 3.89 11.44 16.92
CA LEU A 181 3.88 12.82 16.44
C LEU A 181 4.76 13.70 17.33
N GLY A 182 5.27 14.80 16.78
CA GLY A 182 6.12 15.75 17.49
C GLY A 182 7.62 15.59 17.19
N PRO A 183 8.45 16.55 17.66
CA PRO A 183 9.84 16.73 17.22
C PRO A 183 10.74 15.52 17.51
N ASP A 184 10.42 14.78 18.58
CA ASP A 184 11.15 13.58 18.98
C ASP A 184 10.57 12.28 18.41
N SER A 185 9.62 12.36 17.48
CA SER A 185 9.12 11.17 16.79
C SER A 185 10.19 10.60 15.85
N ALA A 186 10.14 9.29 15.60
CA ALA A 186 11.02 8.65 14.63
C ALA A 186 10.84 9.25 13.22
N GLY A 187 9.61 9.61 12.86
CA GLY A 187 9.31 10.26 11.58
C GLY A 187 9.89 11.66 11.48
N SER A 188 9.74 12.49 12.51
CA SER A 188 10.33 13.85 12.58
C SER A 188 11.84 13.82 12.43
N ARG A 189 12.53 12.91 13.15
CA ARG A 189 13.98 12.70 12.98
C ARG A 189 14.37 12.22 11.58
N ALA A 190 13.57 11.35 10.97
CA ALA A 190 13.85 10.83 9.64
C ALA A 190 13.69 11.91 8.56
N LEU A 191 12.68 12.79 8.70
CA LEU A 191 12.39 13.88 7.76
C LEU A 191 13.22 15.13 8.03
N GLY A 192 13.75 15.30 9.25
CA GLY A 192 14.42 16.52 9.68
C GLY A 192 13.45 17.68 9.95
N THR A 193 12.22 17.36 10.36
CA THR A 193 11.12 18.30 10.57
C THR A 193 10.56 18.16 11.99
N GLU A 194 9.76 19.12 12.47
CA GLU A 194 9.16 19.03 13.81
C GLU A 194 8.01 18.02 13.85
N LEU A 195 7.28 17.89 12.75
CA LEU A 195 6.18 16.94 12.59
C LEU A 195 6.52 15.91 11.50
N PRO A 196 6.09 14.65 11.67
CA PRO A 196 6.26 13.61 10.65
C PRO A 196 5.21 13.74 9.54
N VAL A 197 4.94 14.97 9.09
CA VAL A 197 3.93 15.32 8.11
C VAL A 197 4.61 15.77 6.84
N VAL A 198 4.19 15.19 5.71
CA VAL A 198 4.66 15.57 4.37
C VAL A 198 3.48 16.15 3.61
N GLN A 199 3.62 17.40 3.17
CA GLN A 199 2.67 17.99 2.24
C GLN A 199 3.00 17.47 0.83
N GLY A 200 2.08 16.71 0.23
CA GLY A 200 2.28 16.10 -1.09
C GLY A 200 2.18 17.11 -2.24
N PRO A 201 2.96 16.97 -3.31
CA PRO A 201 3.01 17.95 -4.40
C PRO A 201 1.66 18.07 -5.13
N MET A 202 1.15 19.29 -5.27
CA MET A 202 -0.13 19.62 -5.91
C MET A 202 0.05 20.75 -6.94
N THR A 203 -0.12 20.44 -8.22
CA THR A 203 -0.06 21.40 -9.33
C THR A 203 -1.04 22.57 -9.10
N ARG A 204 -0.57 23.82 -9.29
CA ARG A 204 -1.31 25.08 -9.01
C ARG A 204 -1.60 25.37 -7.53
N VAL A 205 -1.02 24.61 -6.61
CA VAL A 205 -1.14 24.85 -5.16
C VAL A 205 0.26 24.92 -4.54
N SER A 206 1.06 23.87 -4.69
CA SER A 206 2.41 23.78 -4.15
C SER A 206 3.49 24.08 -5.18
N ASP A 207 3.19 24.95 -6.16
CA ASP A 207 4.15 25.49 -7.13
C ASP A 207 4.65 26.90 -6.72
N GLN A 208 4.45 27.28 -5.45
CA GLN A 208 4.82 28.59 -4.91
C GLN A 208 5.72 28.45 -3.68
N ALA A 209 6.82 29.20 -3.67
CA ALA A 209 7.79 29.22 -2.57
C ALA A 209 7.17 29.67 -1.24
N ALA A 210 6.23 30.63 -1.27
CA ALA A 210 5.55 31.12 -0.07
C ALA A 210 4.73 30.02 0.62
N PHE A 211 4.04 29.17 -0.14
CA PHE A 211 3.30 28.05 0.42
C PHE A 211 4.24 27.02 1.07
N ALA A 212 5.37 26.73 0.44
CA ALA A 212 6.38 25.86 1.02
C ALA A 212 6.96 26.43 2.32
N ALA A 213 7.16 27.75 2.39
CA ALA A 213 7.63 28.43 3.60
C ALA A 213 6.61 28.30 4.75
N GLU A 214 5.31 28.45 4.46
CA GLU A 214 4.24 28.25 5.46
C GLU A 214 4.20 26.81 5.99
N VAL A 215 4.28 25.81 5.11
CA VAL A 215 4.32 24.39 5.50
C VAL A 215 5.54 24.09 6.37
N SER A 216 6.71 24.59 5.96
CA SER A 216 7.95 24.43 6.73
C SER A 216 7.89 25.15 8.07
N GLY A 217 7.29 26.35 8.13
CA GLY A 217 7.14 27.15 9.35
C GLY A 217 6.21 26.50 10.38
N HIS A 218 5.30 25.65 9.94
CA HIS A 218 4.45 24.81 10.81
C HIS A 218 5.05 23.41 11.05
N GLY A 219 6.33 23.21 10.73
CA GLY A 219 7.08 22.02 11.11
C GLY A 219 6.87 20.80 10.22
N ALA A 220 6.22 20.92 9.06
CA ALA A 220 6.03 19.84 8.09
C ALA A 220 7.03 19.92 6.93
N LEU A 221 7.17 18.83 6.15
CA LEU A 221 8.03 18.76 4.98
C LEU A 221 7.26 19.17 3.70
N PRO A 222 7.57 20.32 3.07
CA PRO A 222 6.92 20.74 1.83
C PRO A 222 7.47 20.01 0.61
N PHE A 223 6.59 19.77 -0.38
CA PHE A 223 6.98 19.34 -1.73
C PHE A 223 6.48 20.29 -2.81
N ILE A 224 7.42 20.77 -3.62
CA ILE A 224 7.12 21.61 -4.78
C ILE A 224 6.61 20.76 -5.95
N ALA A 225 5.48 21.13 -6.53
CA ALA A 225 4.97 20.50 -7.74
C ALA A 225 5.58 21.15 -9.00
N LEU A 226 6.27 20.37 -9.84
CA LEU A 226 6.79 20.86 -11.12
C LEU A 226 5.80 20.74 -12.27
N ALA A 227 4.72 19.96 -12.12
CA ALA A 227 3.73 19.72 -13.17
C ALA A 227 4.40 19.39 -14.53
N LEU A 228 4.02 20.10 -15.59
CA LEU A 228 4.60 20.00 -16.94
C LEU A 228 5.57 21.17 -17.23
N SER A 229 6.16 21.78 -16.20
CA SER A 229 7.12 22.88 -16.35
C SER A 229 8.38 22.44 -17.09
N GLY A 230 8.82 23.25 -18.06
CA GLY A 230 10.13 23.12 -18.69
C GLY A 230 11.29 23.54 -17.77
N ALA A 231 12.52 23.50 -18.29
CA ALA A 231 13.75 23.78 -17.52
C ALA A 231 13.75 25.16 -16.84
N GLU A 232 13.44 26.22 -17.57
CA GLU A 232 13.45 27.62 -17.09
C GLU A 232 12.46 27.85 -15.93
N GLN A 233 11.22 27.39 -16.10
CA GLN A 233 10.20 27.52 -15.06
C GLN A 233 10.56 26.69 -13.82
N THR A 234 11.08 25.47 -14.04
CA THR A 234 11.57 24.61 -12.96
C THR A 234 12.67 25.31 -12.17
N ARG A 235 13.69 25.86 -12.85
CA ARG A 235 14.78 26.58 -12.20
C ARG A 235 14.26 27.75 -11.38
N THR A 236 13.39 28.57 -11.97
CA THR A 236 12.80 29.74 -11.31
C THR A 236 12.09 29.36 -10.00
N VAL A 237 11.24 28.33 -10.02
CA VAL A 237 10.48 27.92 -8.83
C VAL A 237 11.41 27.33 -7.76
N LEU A 238 12.37 26.50 -8.15
CA LEU A 238 13.28 25.84 -7.22
C LEU A 238 14.27 26.82 -6.58
N GLU A 239 14.77 27.81 -7.31
CA GLU A 239 15.63 28.87 -6.77
C GLU A 239 14.87 29.74 -5.78
N ARG A 240 13.65 30.21 -6.14
CA ARG A 240 12.78 30.95 -5.22
C ARG A 240 12.47 30.16 -3.94
N THR A 241 12.25 28.85 -4.07
CA THR A 241 11.99 27.98 -2.92
C THR A 241 13.22 27.84 -2.04
N ARG A 242 14.39 27.58 -2.63
CA ARG A 242 15.66 27.53 -1.90
C ARG A 242 15.91 28.83 -1.14
N ASP A 243 15.69 29.97 -1.78
CA ASP A 243 15.95 31.27 -1.19
C ASP A 243 14.95 31.58 -0.04
N ALA A 244 13.70 31.13 -0.16
CA ALA A 244 12.68 31.29 0.89
C ALA A 244 12.88 30.35 2.10
N LEU A 245 13.34 29.11 1.88
CA LEU A 245 13.46 28.09 2.94
C LEU A 245 14.88 27.99 3.52
N GLY A 246 15.88 28.55 2.86
CA GLY A 246 17.28 28.48 3.28
C GLY A 246 17.76 27.03 3.42
N HIS A 247 18.05 26.61 4.66
CA HIS A 247 18.52 25.27 4.99
C HIS A 247 17.41 24.30 5.41
N ALA A 248 16.16 24.75 5.51
CA ALA A 248 15.05 23.87 5.86
C ALA A 248 14.85 22.79 4.79
N PRO A 249 14.48 21.56 5.17
CA PRO A 249 14.30 20.48 4.21
C PRO A 249 13.04 20.71 3.35
N TRP A 250 13.13 20.36 2.07
CA TRP A 250 12.00 20.40 1.14
C TRP A 250 12.24 19.46 -0.05
N GLY A 251 11.15 18.97 -0.64
CA GLY A 251 11.15 18.02 -1.74
C GLY A 251 10.53 18.55 -3.02
N VAL A 252 10.57 17.72 -4.08
CA VAL A 252 10.05 18.06 -5.40
C VAL A 252 9.25 16.88 -5.95
N GLY A 253 8.07 17.17 -6.50
CA GLY A 253 7.21 16.22 -7.20
C GLY A 253 7.38 16.32 -8.72
N VAL A 254 7.73 15.19 -9.34
CA VAL A 254 7.81 15.02 -10.79
C VAL A 254 6.72 14.07 -11.25
N LEU A 255 6.01 14.42 -12.32
CA LEU A 255 4.96 13.57 -12.89
C LEU A 255 5.57 12.38 -13.63
N GLY A 256 5.30 11.15 -13.16
CA GLY A 256 5.85 9.94 -13.78
C GLY A 256 5.40 9.72 -15.24
N PHE A 257 4.23 10.24 -15.60
CA PHE A 257 3.64 10.14 -16.94
C PHE A 257 4.00 11.30 -17.88
N ALA A 258 4.76 12.30 -17.41
CA ALA A 258 5.19 13.39 -18.29
C ALA A 258 6.13 12.88 -19.39
N ASP A 259 6.18 13.60 -20.51
CA ASP A 259 7.07 13.32 -21.62
C ASP A 259 8.53 13.26 -21.16
N GLU A 260 9.31 12.37 -21.77
CA GLU A 260 10.68 12.09 -21.34
C GLU A 260 11.59 13.32 -21.39
N GLU A 261 11.37 14.20 -22.38
CA GLU A 261 12.11 15.46 -22.52
C GLU A 261 11.83 16.41 -21.35
N ILE A 262 10.56 16.56 -20.94
CA ILE A 262 10.17 17.39 -19.79
C ILE A 262 10.78 16.83 -18.52
N LYS A 263 10.66 15.51 -18.28
CA LYS A 263 11.25 14.88 -17.08
C LYS A 263 12.76 15.02 -17.04
N ALA A 264 13.45 14.82 -18.17
CA ALA A 264 14.89 14.96 -18.25
C ALA A 264 15.34 16.38 -17.89
N ALA A 265 14.68 17.39 -18.47
CA ALA A 265 14.93 18.80 -18.17
C ALA A 265 14.68 19.14 -16.68
N GLN A 266 13.56 18.65 -16.11
CA GLN A 266 13.26 18.85 -14.69
C GLN A 266 14.32 18.21 -13.79
N LEU A 267 14.70 16.96 -14.08
CA LEU A 267 15.67 16.21 -13.28
C LEU A 267 17.08 16.81 -13.37
N GLU A 268 17.47 17.38 -14.50
CA GLU A 268 18.73 18.11 -14.64
C GLU A 268 18.78 19.30 -13.68
N VAL A 269 17.77 20.16 -13.70
CA VAL A 269 17.68 21.32 -12.80
C VAL A 269 17.63 20.90 -11.34
N VAL A 270 16.87 19.85 -10.99
CA VAL A 270 16.81 19.31 -9.62
C VAL A 270 18.18 18.84 -9.15
N ARG A 271 18.99 18.21 -10.02
CA ARG A 271 20.35 17.74 -9.69
C ARG A 271 21.36 18.87 -9.50
N GLU A 272 21.15 20.00 -10.18
CA GLU A 272 21.96 21.20 -10.01
C GLU A 272 21.65 21.91 -8.69
N ILE A 273 20.36 22.18 -8.43
CA ILE A 273 19.92 22.94 -7.24
C ILE A 273 20.07 22.12 -5.97
N ARG A 274 19.86 20.80 -6.05
CA ARG A 274 19.93 19.84 -4.93
C ARG A 274 19.09 20.28 -3.73
N PRO A 275 17.74 20.23 -3.84
CA PRO A 275 16.86 20.44 -2.70
C PRO A 275 17.37 19.63 -1.50
N PRO A 276 17.50 20.24 -0.30
CA PRO A 276 18.00 19.60 0.90
C PRO A 276 16.95 18.62 1.46
N THR A 277 16.54 17.65 0.65
CA THR A 277 15.90 16.46 1.19
C THR A 277 16.99 15.68 1.92
N ARG A 278 16.87 15.56 3.24
CA ARG A 278 17.53 14.46 3.93
C ARG A 278 16.74 13.20 3.59
N SER A 279 16.83 12.75 2.33
CA SER A 279 16.53 11.36 2.02
C SER A 279 17.46 10.56 2.92
N SER A 280 16.90 9.89 3.93
CA SER A 280 17.65 8.96 4.74
C SER A 280 18.47 8.11 3.78
N ARG A 281 19.79 8.11 3.97
CA ARG A 281 20.77 7.33 3.21
C ARG A 281 20.63 5.82 3.50
N ALA A 282 19.41 5.35 3.69
CA ALA A 282 18.96 4.03 4.10
C ALA A 282 17.78 3.55 3.23
N ALA A 283 17.80 3.81 1.91
CA ALA A 283 16.88 3.15 0.97
C ALA A 283 17.37 3.10 -0.49
N VAL A 284 18.67 3.30 -0.74
CA VAL A 284 19.27 2.92 -2.04
C VAL A 284 20.23 1.77 -1.76
N PRO A 285 19.83 0.50 -1.97
CA PRO A 285 20.79 -0.56 -2.10
C PRO A 285 21.75 -0.15 -3.21
N ARG A 286 23.06 -0.11 -2.94
CA ARG A 286 24.08 -0.10 -4.00
C ARG A 286 23.96 -1.41 -4.78
N ARG A 287 22.99 -1.50 -5.67
CA ARG A 287 22.95 -2.46 -6.76
C ARG A 287 22.97 -1.67 -8.06
N ARG A 288 24.02 -1.92 -8.84
CA ARG A 288 24.23 -1.40 -10.19
C ARG A 288 22.94 -1.58 -11.00
N PRO A 289 22.52 -0.62 -11.83
CA PRO A 289 21.33 -0.81 -12.65
C PRO A 289 21.61 -1.85 -13.75
N HIS A 290 20.97 -3.01 -13.68
CA HIS A 290 20.92 -3.98 -14.79
C HIS A 290 19.71 -3.63 -15.67
N TRP A 291 19.78 -2.52 -16.42
CA TRP A 291 18.78 -2.15 -17.43
C TRP A 291 19.20 -2.46 -18.87
N ARG A 292 20.18 -3.36 -19.08
CA ARG A 292 20.56 -3.83 -20.41
C ARG A 292 20.52 -5.35 -20.50
N ARG A 293 19.41 -5.89 -20.99
CA ARG A 293 19.28 -7.06 -21.90
C ARG A 293 17.85 -7.62 -21.86
N TRP A 294 16.94 -6.95 -22.56
CA TRP A 294 15.72 -7.56 -23.08
C TRP A 294 15.57 -7.11 -24.54
N ALA A 295 16.40 -7.68 -25.40
CA ALA A 295 16.21 -7.70 -26.84
C ALA A 295 17.10 -8.79 -27.44
N SER A 296 16.47 -9.67 -28.24
CA SER A 296 17.01 -10.71 -29.12
C SER A 296 17.02 -12.16 -28.56
N PRO A 297 16.33 -13.11 -29.23
CA PRO A 297 16.34 -14.53 -28.88
C PRO A 297 17.67 -15.18 -29.31
N PRO A 298 18.15 -16.22 -28.61
CA PRO A 298 19.34 -16.95 -29.03
C PRO A 298 19.00 -17.82 -30.26
N SER A 299 19.72 -17.57 -31.35
CA SER A 299 19.77 -18.47 -32.50
C SER A 299 20.48 -19.78 -32.10
N CYS A 300 19.74 -20.89 -32.15
CA CYS A 300 20.31 -22.23 -32.06
C CYS A 300 21.26 -22.47 -33.24
N THR A 301 22.57 -22.53 -32.97
CA THR A 301 23.56 -23.10 -33.89
C THR A 301 24.09 -24.39 -33.29
N CYS A 302 23.54 -25.51 -33.77
CA CYS A 302 24.11 -26.85 -33.55
C CYS A 302 25.50 -26.92 -34.18
N ARG A 303 26.56 -26.93 -33.36
CA ARG A 303 27.87 -27.45 -33.78
C ARG A 303 27.89 -28.96 -33.58
N ARG A 304 27.88 -29.68 -34.70
CA ARG A 304 28.40 -31.06 -34.78
C ARG A 304 29.85 -31.06 -34.29
N ARG A 305 30.18 -31.97 -33.36
CA ARG A 305 31.52 -32.53 -33.23
C ARG A 305 31.37 -34.04 -33.38
N GLY A 306 31.97 -34.56 -34.44
CA GLY A 306 32.15 -35.99 -34.62
C GLY A 306 33.36 -36.49 -33.84
N SER A 307 33.20 -37.70 -33.35
CA SER A 307 34.13 -38.82 -33.45
C SER A 307 33.30 -40.08 -33.28
#